data_AF-A0A1A2LAG7-F1
#
_entry.id   AF-A0A1A2LAG7-F1
#
_cell.length_a   1.000
_cell.length_b   1.000
_cell.length_c   1.000
_cell.angle_alpha   90.00
_cell.angle_beta   90.00
_cell.angle_gamma   90.00
#
_symmetry.space_group_name_H-M   'P 1'
#
loop_
_entity.id
_entity.type
_entity.pdbx_description
1 polymer ?
#
loop_
_entity_poly.entity_id
_entity_poly.type
_entity_poly.pdbx_seq_one_letter_code
_entity_poly.pdbx_strand_id
1 'polypeptide(L)'
;MFAALAMVIGLATTGCSWIGDRVTGNRQEQADDIARQIRSMPGVSKVETNYRKNITEGELFTLRVLLDRDATPAQAAEVGRTFVTQADAEGFVTANSAEMVLSYPLPPGENNHFSDTFQTSVDIANRPTDAVLDADQVAAEFADWLQAGQSRVAK
;
A
#
# COMPACT_ATOMS: atom_id res chain seq x y z
N MET A 1 56.91 -5.76 -1.78
CA MET A 1 55.88 -6.74 -2.18
C MET A 1 54.62 -6.43 -1.41
N PHE A 2 53.53 -6.16 -2.12
CA PHE A 2 52.22 -5.78 -1.60
C PHE A 2 51.41 -7.01 -1.16
N ALA A 3 50.57 -6.86 -0.14
CA ALA A 3 49.36 -7.68 0.02
C ALA A 3 48.27 -6.81 0.65
N ALA A 4 47.47 -6.18 -0.21
CA ALA A 4 46.21 -5.56 0.17
C ALA A 4 45.15 -6.67 0.28
N LEU A 5 44.52 -6.79 1.44
CA LEU A 5 43.35 -7.64 1.65
C LEU A 5 42.14 -6.93 1.05
N ALA A 6 41.78 -7.31 -0.18
CA ALA A 6 40.50 -6.98 -0.77
C ALA A 6 39.42 -7.85 -0.12
N MET A 7 38.57 -7.23 0.70
CA MET A 7 37.39 -7.88 1.25
C MET A 7 36.33 -7.94 0.15
N VAL A 8 36.21 -9.09 -0.49
CA VAL A 8 35.14 -9.41 -1.45
C VAL A 8 33.85 -9.62 -0.65
N ILE A 9 32.96 -8.63 -0.64
CA ILE A 9 31.58 -8.84 -0.20
C ILE A 9 30.82 -9.39 -1.39
N GLY A 10 30.86 -10.72 -1.53
CA GLY A 10 30.13 -11.47 -2.54
C GLY A 10 28.81 -12.02 -2.00
N LEU A 11 27.72 -11.60 -2.67
CA LEU A 11 26.47 -12.33 -2.94
C LEU A 11 25.51 -12.65 -1.78
N ALA A 12 24.43 -11.85 -1.72
CA ALA A 12 23.08 -12.40 -1.60
C ALA A 12 22.19 -11.78 -2.69
N THR A 13 22.38 -12.22 -3.93
CA THR A 13 21.34 -12.09 -4.96
C THR A 13 20.29 -13.16 -4.65
N THR A 14 19.37 -12.86 -3.74
CA THR A 14 18.19 -13.70 -3.52
C THR A 14 17.27 -13.57 -4.72
N GLY A 15 17.43 -14.52 -5.64
CA GLY A 15 16.32 -15.23 -6.25
C GLY A 15 15.50 -14.48 -7.30
N CYS A 16 16.05 -14.41 -8.52
CA CYS A 16 15.21 -14.48 -9.71
C CYS A 16 14.51 -15.86 -9.75
N SER A 17 13.30 -15.99 -9.20
CA SER A 17 12.50 -17.24 -9.29
C SER A 17 10.98 -17.02 -9.28
N TRP A 18 10.45 -15.93 -9.84
CA TRP A 18 8.99 -15.70 -9.82
C TRP A 18 8.34 -15.25 -11.13
N ILE A 19 9.12 -15.03 -12.21
CA ILE A 19 8.58 -14.45 -13.46
C ILE A 19 7.92 -15.52 -14.38
N GLY A 20 8.05 -16.81 -14.07
CA GLY A 20 7.61 -17.89 -14.97
C GLY A 20 6.20 -18.46 -14.76
N ASP A 21 5.59 -18.30 -13.58
CA ASP A 21 4.37 -19.06 -13.20
C ASP A 21 3.13 -18.19 -12.93
N ARG A 22 3.28 -16.86 -12.88
CA ARG A 22 2.18 -15.94 -12.52
C ARG A 22 1.26 -15.51 -13.66
N VAL A 23 1.53 -15.91 -14.91
CA VAL A 23 0.69 -15.53 -16.07
C VAL A 23 -0.71 -16.18 -15.99
N THR A 24 -0.90 -17.17 -15.12
CA THR A 24 -2.19 -17.76 -14.73
C THR A 24 -2.39 -17.81 -13.21
N GLY A 25 -1.72 -16.92 -12.46
CA GLY A 25 -1.83 -16.86 -11.00
C GLY A 25 -3.23 -16.46 -10.55
N ASN A 26 -3.71 -17.04 -9.46
CA ASN A 26 -5.00 -16.68 -8.87
C ASN A 26 -4.95 -15.21 -8.44
N ARG A 27 -5.66 -14.32 -9.16
CA ARG A 27 -5.70 -12.87 -8.87
C ARG A 27 -6.11 -12.56 -7.43
N GLN A 28 -6.98 -13.37 -6.86
CA GLN A 28 -7.37 -13.25 -5.46
C GLN A 28 -6.20 -13.54 -4.52
N GLU A 29 -5.38 -14.55 -4.83
CA GLU A 29 -4.20 -14.89 -4.03
C GLU A 29 -3.15 -13.77 -4.06
N GLN A 30 -2.96 -13.12 -5.22
CA GLN A 30 -2.10 -11.94 -5.36
C GLN A 30 -2.60 -10.77 -4.50
N ALA A 31 -3.91 -10.48 -4.54
CA ALA A 31 -4.51 -9.46 -3.68
C ALA A 31 -4.34 -9.79 -2.18
N ASP A 32 -4.49 -11.07 -1.82
CA ASP A 32 -4.31 -11.55 -0.45
C ASP A 32 -2.83 -11.48 0.01
N ASP A 33 -1.86 -11.71 -0.89
CA ASP A 33 -0.43 -11.54 -0.63
C ASP A 33 -0.10 -10.08 -0.32
N ILE A 34 -0.58 -9.14 -1.14
CA ILE A 34 -0.42 -7.69 -0.90
C ILE A 34 -1.01 -7.33 0.47
N ALA A 35 -2.21 -7.83 0.77
CA ALA A 35 -2.87 -7.58 2.05
C ALA A 35 -2.11 -8.16 3.25
N ARG A 36 -1.53 -9.37 3.12
CA ARG A 36 -0.68 -9.98 4.15
C ARG A 36 0.58 -9.16 4.40
N GLN A 37 1.24 -8.72 3.34
CA GLN A 37 2.44 -7.88 3.44
C GLN A 37 2.12 -6.58 4.18
N ILE A 38 1.08 -5.85 3.76
CA ILE A 38 0.70 -4.58 4.38
C ILE A 38 0.25 -4.77 5.83
N ARG A 39 -0.45 -5.86 6.15
CA ARG A 39 -0.83 -6.18 7.55
C ARG A 39 0.38 -6.37 8.46
N SER A 40 1.52 -6.83 7.92
CA SER A 40 2.75 -7.02 8.70
C SER A 40 3.56 -5.74 8.92
N MET A 41 3.14 -4.63 8.32
CA MET A 41 3.91 -3.38 8.38
C MET A 41 3.74 -2.67 9.72
N PRO A 42 4.80 -2.01 10.24
CA PRO A 42 4.71 -1.21 11.45
C PRO A 42 3.68 -0.07 11.33
N GLY A 43 2.90 0.16 12.39
CA GLY A 43 1.86 1.20 12.44
C GLY A 43 0.56 0.82 11.73
N VAL A 44 0.40 -0.44 11.28
CA VAL A 44 -0.83 -0.96 10.70
C VAL A 44 -1.59 -1.79 11.73
N SER A 45 -2.81 -1.36 12.03
CA SER A 45 -3.70 -1.99 13.01
C SER A 45 -4.57 -3.08 12.39
N LYS A 46 -5.15 -2.80 11.22
CA LYS A 46 -6.09 -3.69 10.54
C LYS A 46 -5.98 -3.53 9.03
N VAL A 47 -6.16 -4.64 8.32
CA VAL A 47 -6.24 -4.67 6.86
C VAL A 47 -7.43 -5.52 6.45
N GLU A 48 -8.28 -4.96 5.61
CA GLU A 48 -9.38 -5.65 4.93
C GLU A 48 -9.10 -5.65 3.43
N THR A 49 -9.25 -6.81 2.82
CA THR A 49 -9.08 -6.99 1.38
C THR A 49 -10.41 -7.41 0.78
N ASN A 50 -10.73 -6.83 -0.37
CA ASN A 50 -11.85 -7.26 -1.18
C ASN A 50 -11.39 -7.38 -2.63
N TYR A 51 -11.51 -8.58 -3.18
CA TYR A 51 -11.27 -8.83 -4.59
C TYR A 51 -12.58 -9.24 -5.25
N ARG A 52 -12.97 -8.54 -6.31
CA ARG A 52 -14.12 -8.90 -7.14
C ARG A 52 -13.72 -8.95 -8.61
N LYS A 53 -14.28 -9.92 -9.31
CA LYS A 53 -14.19 -10.03 -10.77
C LYS A 53 -15.54 -10.46 -11.32
N ASN A 54 -16.17 -9.61 -12.11
CA ASN A 54 -17.43 -9.95 -12.78
C ASN A 54 -17.50 -9.32 -14.19
N ILE A 55 -18.45 -9.80 -14.99
CA ILE A 55 -18.58 -9.39 -16.41
C ILE A 55 -19.02 -7.92 -16.53
N THR A 56 -19.75 -7.39 -15.55
CA THR A 56 -20.38 -6.06 -15.62
C THR A 56 -19.45 -4.93 -15.15
N GLU A 57 -18.67 -5.20 -14.11
CA GLU A 57 -17.82 -4.21 -13.40
C GLU A 57 -16.33 -4.46 -13.62
N GLY A 58 -15.96 -5.56 -14.29
CA GLY A 58 -14.57 -5.93 -14.52
C GLY A 58 -13.89 -6.49 -13.27
N GLU A 59 -12.58 -6.25 -13.17
CA GLU A 59 -11.74 -6.63 -12.04
C GLU A 59 -11.57 -5.42 -11.10
N LEU A 60 -11.71 -5.64 -9.79
CA LEU A 60 -11.37 -4.64 -8.78
C LEU A 60 -10.80 -5.30 -7.53
N PHE A 61 -9.61 -4.84 -7.15
CA PHE A 61 -8.95 -5.11 -5.88
C PHE A 61 -9.03 -3.85 -5.00
N THR A 62 -9.74 -3.95 -3.87
CA THR A 62 -9.81 -2.87 -2.87
C THR A 62 -9.10 -3.30 -1.59
N LEU A 63 -8.17 -2.47 -1.11
CA LEU A 63 -7.49 -2.66 0.15
C LEU A 63 -7.85 -1.53 1.12
N ARG A 64 -8.42 -1.87 2.29
CA ARG A 64 -8.68 -0.91 3.36
C ARG A 64 -7.69 -1.14 4.49
N VAL A 65 -6.95 -0.11 4.84
CA VAL A 65 -5.90 -0.15 5.85
C VAL A 65 -6.25 0.83 6.97
N LEU A 66 -6.29 0.34 8.20
CA LEU A 66 -6.41 1.15 9.40
C LEU A 66 -5.04 1.23 10.06
N LEU A 67 -4.56 2.45 10.28
CA LEU A 67 -3.33 2.71 11.02
C LEU A 67 -3.55 2.67 12.53
N ASP A 68 -2.48 2.40 13.27
CA ASP A 68 -2.45 2.59 14.71
C ASP A 68 -2.52 4.09 15.08
N ARG A 69 -2.95 4.38 16.32
CA ARG A 69 -3.08 5.77 16.81
C ARG A 69 -1.74 6.51 16.87
N ASP A 70 -0.66 5.78 17.14
CA ASP A 70 0.72 6.26 17.24
C ASP A 70 1.52 6.07 15.95
N ALA A 71 0.87 5.67 14.85
CA ALA A 71 1.51 5.56 13.54
C ALA A 71 2.16 6.89 13.13
N THR A 72 3.32 6.82 12.51
CA THR A 72 4.08 8.00 12.08
C THR A 72 3.82 8.32 10.60
N PRO A 73 4.01 9.58 10.16
CA PRO A 73 3.94 9.93 8.74
C PRO A 73 4.83 9.05 7.85
N ALA A 74 6.02 8.66 8.33
CA ALA A 74 6.91 7.76 7.62
C ALA A 74 6.33 6.34 7.45
N GLN A 75 5.63 5.82 8.45
CA GLN A 75 4.93 4.52 8.34
C GLN A 75 3.77 4.59 7.36
N ALA A 76 2.97 5.67 7.37
CA ALA A 76 1.91 5.88 6.38
C ALA A 76 2.44 5.98 4.95
N ALA A 77 3.55 6.72 4.76
CA ALA A 77 4.24 6.80 3.47
C ALA A 77 4.69 5.43 2.96
N GLU A 78 5.27 4.61 3.83
CA GLU A 78 5.77 3.30 3.44
C GLU A 78 4.64 2.33 3.08
N VAL A 79 3.49 2.40 3.76
CA VAL A 79 2.28 1.66 3.38
C VAL A 79 1.83 2.07 1.97
N GLY A 80 1.78 3.38 1.68
CA GLY A 80 1.51 3.94 0.36
C GLY A 80 2.43 3.40 -0.73
N ARG A 81 3.73 3.53 -0.51
CA ARG A 81 4.78 3.04 -1.42
C ARG A 81 4.64 1.55 -1.68
N THR A 82 4.52 0.76 -0.61
CA THR A 82 4.43 -0.70 -0.68
C THR A 82 3.22 -1.14 -1.49
N PHE A 83 2.05 -0.54 -1.26
CA PHE A 83 0.85 -0.86 -2.02
C PHE A 83 1.05 -0.60 -3.52
N VAL A 84 1.53 0.59 -3.90
CA VAL A 84 1.72 0.95 -5.31
C VAL A 84 2.75 0.02 -5.98
N THR A 85 3.90 -0.21 -5.34
CA THR A 85 4.94 -1.08 -5.88
C THR A 85 4.46 -2.51 -6.08
N GLN A 86 3.73 -3.08 -5.11
CA GLN A 86 3.23 -4.45 -5.25
C GLN A 86 2.05 -4.54 -6.21
N ALA A 87 1.14 -3.56 -6.22
CA ALA A 87 0.05 -3.51 -7.17
C ALA A 87 0.55 -3.42 -8.62
N ASP A 88 1.63 -2.68 -8.86
CA ASP A 88 2.29 -2.62 -10.17
C ASP A 88 2.96 -3.95 -10.53
N ALA A 89 3.72 -4.53 -9.59
CA ALA A 89 4.39 -5.82 -9.76
C ALA A 89 3.43 -6.97 -10.09
N GLU A 90 2.22 -6.96 -9.52
CA GLU A 90 1.17 -7.94 -9.84
C GLU A 90 0.31 -7.54 -11.05
N GLY A 91 0.54 -6.36 -11.65
CA GLY A 91 -0.15 -5.88 -12.85
C GLY A 91 -1.54 -5.30 -12.60
N PHE A 92 -1.93 -5.02 -11.36
CA PHE A 92 -3.18 -4.31 -11.05
C PHE A 92 -3.16 -2.85 -11.48
N VAL A 93 -1.97 -2.23 -11.55
CA VAL A 93 -1.81 -0.87 -12.09
C VAL A 93 -2.09 -0.84 -13.58
N THR A 94 -1.45 -1.74 -14.35
CA THR A 94 -1.70 -1.84 -15.80
C THR A 94 -3.15 -2.20 -16.11
N ALA A 95 -3.80 -2.98 -15.25
CA ALA A 95 -5.20 -3.35 -15.39
C ALA A 95 -6.20 -2.24 -14.99
N ASN A 96 -5.73 -1.12 -14.40
CA ASN A 96 -6.57 -0.10 -13.76
C ASN A 96 -7.65 -0.74 -12.88
N SER A 97 -7.22 -1.55 -11.91
CA SER A 97 -8.15 -2.41 -11.17
C SER A 97 -7.82 -2.46 -9.68
N ALA A 98 -7.25 -1.39 -9.12
CA ALA A 98 -6.86 -1.34 -7.72
C ALA A 98 -7.29 -0.04 -7.03
N GLU A 99 -7.59 -0.13 -5.74
CA GLU A 99 -7.87 1.02 -4.87
C GLU A 99 -7.32 0.70 -3.49
N MET A 100 -6.64 1.67 -2.87
CA MET A 100 -6.34 1.60 -1.44
C MET A 100 -6.96 2.77 -0.71
N VAL A 101 -7.63 2.46 0.40
CA VAL A 101 -8.15 3.43 1.37
C VAL A 101 -7.34 3.30 2.65
N LEU A 102 -6.68 4.38 3.05
CA LEU A 102 -5.94 4.49 4.29
C LEU A 102 -6.74 5.28 5.32
N SER A 103 -6.87 4.74 6.52
CA SER A 103 -7.66 5.30 7.61
C SER A 103 -6.79 5.51 8.85
N TYR A 104 -7.00 6.62 9.54
CA TYR A 104 -6.39 6.96 10.81
C TYR A 104 -7.49 7.15 11.88
N PRO A 105 -7.42 6.48 13.03
CA PRO A 105 -8.44 6.61 14.08
C PRO A 105 -8.47 8.01 14.67
N LEU A 106 -9.67 8.60 14.74
CA LEU A 106 -9.92 9.84 15.48
C LEU A 106 -10.31 9.52 16.94
N PRO A 107 -10.11 10.46 17.89
CA PRO A 107 -10.72 10.35 19.20
C PRO A 107 -12.24 10.24 19.07
N PRO A 108 -12.91 9.44 19.92
CA PRO A 108 -14.37 9.42 19.92
C PRO A 108 -14.89 10.83 20.19
N GLY A 109 -15.67 11.37 19.25
CA GLY A 109 -16.32 12.66 19.42
C GLY A 109 -17.48 12.57 20.40
N GLU A 110 -17.83 13.68 21.07
CA GLU A 110 -18.97 13.74 22.00
C GLU A 110 -20.34 13.54 21.30
N ASN A 111 -20.39 13.58 19.96
CA ASN A 111 -21.63 13.53 19.17
C ASN A 111 -21.56 12.45 18.07
N ASN A 112 -22.47 11.48 18.15
CA ASN A 112 -22.59 10.20 17.40
C ASN A 112 -22.72 10.23 15.85
N HIS A 113 -22.23 11.25 15.13
CA HIS A 113 -22.57 11.37 13.69
C HIS A 113 -21.43 11.65 12.71
N PHE A 114 -20.16 11.62 13.11
CA PHE A 114 -19.05 11.82 12.18
C PHE A 114 -18.02 10.70 12.32
N SER A 115 -17.65 10.09 11.18
CA SER A 115 -16.69 8.99 11.03
C SER A 115 -15.61 8.96 12.12
N ASP A 116 -15.51 7.85 12.84
CA ASP A 116 -14.48 7.60 13.87
C ASP A 116 -13.04 7.55 13.29
N THR A 117 -12.89 7.82 11.99
CA THR A 117 -11.63 7.80 11.25
C THR A 117 -11.50 9.00 10.32
N PHE A 118 -10.28 9.51 10.22
CA PHE A 118 -9.82 10.37 9.14
C PHE A 118 -9.33 9.47 8.01
N GLN A 119 -9.69 9.71 6.75
CA GLN A 119 -9.37 8.80 5.63
C GLN A 119 -8.74 9.54 4.45
N THR A 120 -7.94 8.82 3.67
CA THR A 120 -7.43 9.18 2.33
C THR A 120 -7.42 7.94 1.45
N SER A 121 -7.25 8.11 0.15
CA SER A 121 -7.21 6.99 -0.79
C SER A 121 -6.32 7.26 -1.98
N VAL A 122 -5.77 6.19 -2.54
CA VAL A 122 -5.23 6.15 -3.90
C VAL A 122 -6.12 5.23 -4.74
N ASP A 123 -6.82 5.82 -5.70
CA ASP A 123 -7.67 5.10 -6.65
C ASP A 123 -6.88 4.93 -7.94
N ILE A 124 -6.56 3.68 -8.30
CA ILE A 124 -5.89 3.34 -9.55
C ILE A 124 -6.92 2.92 -10.61
N ALA A 125 -8.07 2.42 -10.18
CA ALA A 125 -9.11 1.93 -11.07
C ALA A 125 -9.74 3.02 -11.94
N ASN A 126 -9.82 4.24 -11.41
CA ASN A 126 -10.39 5.40 -12.12
C ASN A 126 -9.33 6.39 -12.63
N ARG A 127 -8.05 6.00 -12.70
CA ARG A 127 -7.00 6.88 -13.21
C ARG A 127 -7.02 6.99 -14.74
N PRO A 128 -6.62 8.15 -15.31
CA PRO A 128 -6.33 8.25 -16.73
C PRO A 128 -5.26 7.23 -17.13
N THR A 129 -5.47 6.54 -18.26
CA THR A 129 -4.61 5.43 -18.72
C THR A 129 -3.19 5.87 -19.10
N ASP A 130 -2.97 7.17 -19.29
CA ASP A 130 -1.68 7.79 -19.61
C ASP A 130 -0.99 8.43 -18.40
N ALA A 131 -1.64 8.45 -17.24
CA ALA A 131 -1.10 9.05 -16.03
C ALA A 131 -0.15 8.09 -15.31
N VAL A 132 1.15 8.40 -15.33
CA VAL A 132 2.17 7.66 -14.56
C VAL A 132 1.80 7.66 -13.07
N LEU A 133 1.76 6.46 -12.47
CA LEU A 133 1.60 6.30 -11.03
C LEU A 133 2.98 6.26 -10.39
N ASP A 134 3.29 7.29 -9.60
CA ASP A 134 4.56 7.42 -8.90
C ASP A 134 4.38 7.01 -7.42
N ALA A 135 5.06 5.93 -7.02
CA ALA A 135 5.00 5.40 -5.66
C ALA A 135 5.56 6.39 -4.62
N ASP A 136 6.58 7.18 -4.97
CA ASP A 136 7.18 8.15 -4.06
C ASP A 136 6.28 9.37 -3.86
N GLN A 137 5.57 9.78 -4.92
CA GLN A 137 4.55 10.83 -4.82
C GLN A 137 3.39 10.39 -3.91
N VAL A 138 2.86 9.17 -4.10
CA VAL A 138 1.81 8.62 -3.23
C VAL A 138 2.28 8.52 -1.78
N ALA A 139 3.52 8.09 -1.56
CA ALA A 139 4.12 8.02 -0.23
C ALA A 139 4.18 9.41 0.44
N ALA A 140 4.61 10.43 -0.29
CA ALA A 140 4.66 11.81 0.21
C ALA A 140 3.26 12.33 0.57
N GLU A 141 2.27 12.13 -0.30
CA GLU A 141 0.88 12.55 -0.06
C GLU A 141 0.30 11.89 1.20
N PHE A 142 0.64 10.63 1.45
CA PHE A 142 0.17 9.88 2.61
C PHE A 142 0.85 10.34 3.91
N ALA A 143 2.14 10.68 3.87
CA ALA A 143 2.82 11.31 5.00
C ALA A 143 2.17 12.65 5.36
N ASP A 144 1.99 13.54 4.36
CA ASP A 144 1.41 14.86 4.55
C ASP A 144 -0.02 14.77 5.08
N TRP A 145 -0.80 13.85 4.55
CA TRP A 145 -2.16 13.57 5.02
C TRP A 145 -2.17 13.16 6.50
N LEU A 146 -1.33 12.20 6.92
CA LEU A 146 -1.33 11.75 8.31
C LEU A 146 -0.89 12.87 9.25
N GLN A 147 0.13 13.64 8.87
CA GLN A 147 0.59 14.80 9.63
C GLN A 147 -0.53 15.83 9.83
N ALA A 148 -1.31 16.10 8.77
CA ALA A 148 -2.48 16.98 8.86
C ALA A 148 -3.57 16.41 9.76
N GLY A 149 -3.80 15.10 9.73
CA GLY A 149 -4.75 14.40 10.61
C GLY A 149 -4.36 14.48 12.09
N GLN A 150 -3.11 14.19 12.42
CA GLN A 150 -2.58 14.24 13.78
C GLN A 150 -2.60 15.66 14.37
N SER A 151 -2.34 16.67 13.54
CA SER A 151 -2.43 18.08 13.94
C SER A 151 -3.85 18.51 14.35
N ARG A 152 -4.88 17.77 13.94
CA ARG A 152 -6.28 18.02 14.35
C ARG A 152 -6.62 17.38 15.70
N VAL A 153 -5.94 16.28 16.04
CA VAL A 153 -6.13 15.55 17.30
C VAL A 153 -5.39 16.21 18.45
N ALA A 154 -4.28 16.90 18.18
CA ALA A 154 -3.48 17.60 19.19
C ALA A 154 -4.04 18.97 19.62
N LYS A 155 -5.18 19.41 19.09
CA LYS A 155 -5.86 20.67 19.42
C LYS A 155 -7.04 20.43 20.34
#